data_AF-A0A2D6LUF1-F1
#
_entry.id   AF-A0A2D6LUF1-F1
#
_cell.length_a   1.000
_cell.length_b   1.000
_cell.length_c   1.000
_cell.angle_alpha   90.00
_cell.angle_beta   90.00
_cell.angle_gamma   90.00
#
_symmetry.space_group_name_H-M   'P 1'
#
loop_
_entity.id
_entity.type
_entity.pdbx_description
1 polymer ?
#
loop_
_entity_poly.entity_id
_entity_poly.type
_entity_poly.pdbx_seq_one_letter_code
_entity_poly.pdbx_strand_id
1 'polypeptide(L)'
;MRVVDTLIVFRILKMLTTPWEKYDAYKLGIIDKKGSRVKDKKIESSKEKKSYTLLHRLVFNLKRIVNKVPFGKTAFASYAIALLLLKEETKLDEDQMDELCEKFYRHIKENNILEPDMLTEANMVPTLQVGHTYRLKRQLLEQNDTTYLPKSEVKIVAEHSMVFGITAYVGFINNDRVLVTGDELY
;
A
#
# COMPACT_ATOMS: atom_id res chain seq x y z
N MET A 1 -18.94 4.18 -18.96
CA MET A 1 -18.55 3.89 -17.56
C MET A 1 -19.75 3.32 -16.83
N ARG A 2 -19.65 2.11 -16.27
CA ARG A 2 -20.75 1.52 -15.50
C ARG A 2 -20.70 2.13 -14.10
N VAL A 3 -21.85 2.53 -13.56
CA VAL A 3 -21.98 3.14 -12.22
C VAL A 3 -21.35 2.27 -11.10
N VAL A 4 -21.23 0.96 -11.33
CA VAL A 4 -20.58 0.00 -10.43
C VAL A 4 -19.07 0.26 -10.32
N ASP A 5 -18.43 0.74 -11.38
CA ASP A 5 -16.98 0.88 -11.50
C ASP A 5 -16.45 2.00 -10.57
N THR A 6 -17.23 3.06 -10.37
CA THR A 6 -16.92 4.17 -9.45
C THR A 6 -17.12 3.81 -7.97
N LEU A 7 -17.95 2.80 -7.66
CA LEU A 7 -18.31 2.48 -6.26
C LEU A 7 -17.11 1.95 -5.45
N ILE A 8 -16.23 1.17 -6.07
CA ILE A 8 -15.07 0.60 -5.38
C ILE A 8 -13.99 1.66 -5.12
N VAL A 9 -13.71 2.53 -6.09
CA VAL A 9 -12.79 3.67 -5.93
C VAL A 9 -13.31 4.60 -4.82
N PHE A 10 -14.60 4.94 -4.87
CA PHE A 10 -15.24 5.73 -3.82
C PHE A 10 -15.16 5.04 -2.45
N ARG A 11 -15.36 3.72 -2.39
CA ARG A 11 -15.24 2.94 -1.15
C ARG A 11 -13.82 3.01 -0.58
N ILE A 12 -12.78 2.84 -1.40
CA ILE A 12 -11.37 2.93 -0.97
C ILE A 12 -11.08 4.33 -0.41
N LEU A 13 -11.48 5.40 -1.12
CA LEU A 13 -11.26 6.77 -0.67
C LEU A 13 -12.06 7.12 0.58
N LYS A 14 -13.30 6.65 0.68
CA LYS A 14 -14.11 6.78 1.90
C LYS A 14 -13.42 6.10 3.06
N MET A 15 -12.84 4.92 2.85
CA MET A 15 -12.07 4.24 3.89
C MET A 15 -10.81 5.05 4.25
N LEU A 16 -10.03 5.50 3.27
CA LEU A 16 -8.83 6.29 3.50
C LEU A 16 -9.09 7.54 4.36
N THR A 17 -10.22 8.22 4.15
CA THR A 17 -10.59 9.46 4.85
C THR A 17 -11.35 9.25 6.15
N THR A 18 -11.94 8.07 6.39
CA THR A 18 -12.70 7.77 7.63
C THR A 18 -11.77 7.77 8.85
N PRO A 19 -12.03 8.57 9.91
CA PRO A 19 -11.26 8.54 11.16
C PRO A 19 -11.16 7.14 11.77
N TRP A 20 -10.04 6.82 12.42
CA TRP A 20 -9.78 5.49 12.97
C TRP A 20 -10.88 5.03 13.93
N GLU A 21 -11.35 5.95 14.77
CA GLU A 21 -12.34 5.73 15.82
C GLU A 21 -13.71 5.32 15.28
N LYS A 22 -13.99 5.65 14.01
CA LYS A 22 -15.27 5.31 13.37
C LYS A 22 -15.31 3.87 12.85
N TYR A 23 -14.15 3.21 12.71
CA TYR A 23 -14.09 1.84 12.23
C TYR A 23 -14.54 0.83 13.28
N ASP A 24 -15.24 -0.21 12.83
CA ASP A 24 -15.57 -1.34 13.70
C ASP A 24 -14.32 -2.08 14.17
N ALA A 25 -13.27 -2.13 13.34
CA ALA A 25 -11.97 -2.67 13.76
C ALA A 25 -11.39 -1.94 14.99
N TYR A 26 -11.56 -0.61 15.07
CA TYR A 26 -11.14 0.16 16.24
C TYR A 26 -12.04 -0.12 17.44
N LYS A 27 -13.37 -0.05 17.25
CA LYS A 27 -14.35 -0.30 18.32
C LYS A 27 -14.23 -1.71 18.91
N LEU A 28 -13.81 -2.69 18.11
CA LEU A 28 -13.57 -4.09 18.52
C LEU A 28 -12.16 -4.31 19.07
N GLY A 29 -11.32 -3.27 19.16
CA GLY A 29 -9.95 -3.35 19.67
C GLY A 29 -8.95 -4.07 18.77
N ILE A 30 -9.28 -4.29 17.49
CA ILE A 30 -8.40 -4.95 16.51
C ILE A 30 -7.25 -4.02 16.10
N ILE A 31 -7.53 -2.72 15.99
CA ILE A 31 -6.55 -1.67 15.71
C ILE A 31 -6.55 -0.60 16.81
N ASP A 32 -5.40 0.05 17.00
CA ASP A 32 -5.24 1.17 17.92
C ASP A 32 -5.68 2.52 17.29
N LYS A 33 -5.55 3.62 18.05
CA LYS A 33 -5.87 4.98 17.60
C LYS A 33 -5.01 5.49 16.42
N LYS A 34 -3.93 4.80 16.11
CA LYS A 34 -3.04 5.08 14.96
C LYS A 34 -3.31 4.11 13.80
N GLY A 35 -4.33 3.25 13.91
CA GLY A 35 -4.67 2.24 12.91
C GLY A 35 -3.71 1.04 12.89
N SER A 36 -2.84 0.89 13.89
CA SER A 36 -1.90 -0.23 13.98
C SER A 36 -2.57 -1.46 14.58
N ARG A 37 -2.21 -2.65 14.08
CA ARG A 37 -2.76 -3.93 14.54
C ARG A 37 -2.39 -4.21 16.01
N VAL A 38 -3.38 -4.44 16.86
CA VAL A 38 -3.20 -4.86 18.26
C VAL A 38 -2.93 -6.37 18.31
N LYS A 39 -1.66 -6.77 18.39
CA LYS A 39 -1.23 -8.19 18.22
C LYS A 39 -1.93 -9.17 19.18
N ASP A 40 -2.19 -8.75 20.42
CA ASP A 40 -2.81 -9.61 21.44
C ASP A 40 -4.30 -9.87 21.21
N LYS A 41 -4.96 -9.01 20.42
CA LYS A 41 -6.38 -9.18 20.10
C LYS A 41 -6.54 -10.20 18.98
N LYS A 42 -6.95 -11.43 19.28
CA LYS A 42 -7.32 -12.44 18.26
C LYS A 42 -8.59 -12.03 17.49
N ILE A 43 -8.69 -12.46 16.23
CA ILE A 43 -9.85 -12.22 15.35
C ILE A 43 -10.58 -13.56 15.19
N GLU A 44 -11.69 -13.73 15.89
CA GLU A 44 -12.37 -15.03 16.00
C GLU A 44 -13.79 -14.97 15.46
N SER A 45 -14.54 -13.93 15.84
CA SER A 45 -15.94 -13.77 15.46
C SER A 45 -16.11 -13.35 14.00
N SER A 46 -17.26 -13.68 13.42
CA SER A 46 -17.64 -13.24 12.08
C SER A 46 -17.62 -11.71 11.94
N LYS A 47 -18.01 -11.00 13.01
CA LYS A 47 -17.99 -9.53 13.04
C LYS A 47 -16.57 -8.98 12.97
N GLU A 48 -15.64 -9.52 13.75
CA GLU A 48 -14.23 -9.11 13.72
C GLU A 48 -13.60 -9.38 12.36
N LYS A 49 -13.83 -10.58 11.79
CA LYS A 49 -13.35 -10.93 10.44
C LYS A 49 -13.85 -9.96 9.37
N LYS A 50 -15.14 -9.58 9.41
CA LYS A 50 -15.72 -8.60 8.48
C LYS A 50 -15.18 -7.18 8.66
N SER A 51 -14.80 -6.82 9.88
CA SER A 51 -14.25 -5.49 10.17
C SER A 51 -12.77 -5.33 9.78
N TYR A 52 -12.08 -6.44 9.50
CA TYR A 52 -10.64 -6.47 9.24
C TYR A 52 -10.28 -7.43 8.09
N THR A 53 -10.97 -7.25 6.95
CA THR A 53 -10.69 -8.01 5.72
C THR A 53 -9.37 -7.58 5.07
N LEU A 54 -8.92 -8.31 4.03
CA LEU A 54 -7.72 -7.93 3.27
C LEU A 54 -7.79 -6.51 2.70
N LEU A 55 -8.93 -6.12 2.09
CA LEU A 55 -9.17 -4.73 1.71
C LEU A 55 -8.98 -3.72 2.87
N HIS A 56 -9.49 -4.02 4.07
CA HIS A 56 -9.27 -3.14 5.23
C HIS A 56 -7.79 -3.04 5.57
N ARG A 57 -7.06 -4.16 5.59
CA ARG A 57 -5.62 -4.18 5.87
C ARG A 57 -4.84 -3.32 4.88
N LEU A 58 -5.08 -3.47 3.59
CA LEU A 58 -4.41 -2.70 2.54
C LEU A 58 -4.72 -1.20 2.64
N VAL A 59 -6.00 -0.82 2.80
CA VAL A 59 -6.37 0.60 2.94
C VAL A 59 -5.83 1.18 4.25
N PHE A 60 -5.81 0.41 5.34
CA PHE A 60 -5.25 0.86 6.62
C PHE A 60 -3.74 1.00 6.57
N ASN A 61 -3.04 0.17 5.79
CA ASN A 61 -1.63 0.36 5.50
C ASN A 61 -1.39 1.67 4.76
N LEU A 62 -2.09 1.88 3.64
CA LEU A 62 -2.00 3.12 2.87
C LEU A 62 -2.28 4.35 3.75
N LYS A 63 -3.37 4.30 4.53
CA LYS A 63 -3.74 5.36 5.47
C LYS A 63 -2.67 5.62 6.54
N ARG A 64 -2.00 4.58 7.05
CA ARG A 64 -0.90 4.74 8.01
C ARG A 64 0.33 5.37 7.39
N ILE A 65 0.70 4.98 6.16
CA ILE A 65 1.84 5.56 5.45
C ILE A 65 1.58 7.06 5.23
N VAL A 66 0.36 7.41 4.78
CA VAL A 66 -0.09 8.81 4.59
C VAL A 66 -0.02 9.63 5.88
N ASN A 67 -0.40 9.05 7.02
CA ASN A 67 -0.42 9.76 8.32
C ASN A 67 0.94 9.82 9.03
N LYS A 68 1.99 9.17 8.52
CA LYS A 68 3.29 9.04 9.19
C LYS A 68 4.29 10.17 8.87
N VAL A 69 3.83 11.30 8.31
CA VAL A 69 4.67 12.42 7.86
C VAL A 69 5.68 12.91 8.93
N PRO A 70 6.93 13.25 8.54
CA PRO A 70 7.47 13.22 7.17
C PRO A 70 8.37 12.00 6.95
N PHE A 71 7.82 10.91 6.42
CA PHE A 71 8.67 10.00 5.64
C PHE A 71 8.83 10.69 4.27
N GLY A 72 10.02 11.21 3.95
CA GLY A 72 10.37 11.80 2.64
C GLY A 72 10.33 10.77 1.50
N LYS A 73 11.36 10.68 0.64
CA LYS A 73 11.46 9.83 -0.58
C LYS A 73 10.79 8.47 -0.55
N THR A 74 10.88 7.79 0.59
CA THR A 74 10.38 6.43 0.78
C THR A 74 8.85 6.33 0.78
N ALA A 75 8.13 7.43 1.01
CA ALA A 75 6.67 7.43 1.11
C ALA A 75 5.98 7.24 -0.24
N PHE A 76 6.45 7.90 -1.31
CA PHE A 76 5.81 7.80 -2.63
C PHE A 76 5.94 6.41 -3.25
N ALA A 77 7.12 5.78 -3.12
CA ALA A 77 7.31 4.37 -3.48
C ALA A 77 6.38 3.45 -2.68
N SER A 78 6.20 3.71 -1.39
CA SER A 78 5.28 2.95 -0.54
C SER A 78 3.81 3.15 -0.95
N TYR A 79 3.42 4.36 -1.38
CA TYR A 79 2.09 4.62 -1.95
C TYR A 79 1.87 3.84 -3.24
N ALA A 80 2.84 3.85 -4.16
CA ALA A 80 2.78 3.13 -5.42
C ALA A 80 2.53 1.62 -5.20
N ILE A 81 3.29 0.98 -4.31
CA ILE A 81 3.10 -0.44 -3.98
C ILE A 81 1.73 -0.68 -3.33
N ALA A 82 1.34 0.14 -2.36
CA ALA A 82 0.04 -0.02 -1.69
C ALA A 82 -1.15 0.15 -2.65
N LEU A 83 -1.09 1.08 -3.60
CA LEU A 83 -2.11 1.27 -4.63
C LEU A 83 -2.16 0.09 -5.61
N LEU A 84 -1.02 -0.47 -6.01
CA LEU A 84 -0.99 -1.67 -6.86
C LEU A 84 -1.56 -2.90 -6.16
N LEU A 85 -1.24 -3.10 -4.88
CA LEU A 85 -1.85 -4.18 -4.09
C LEU A 85 -3.37 -4.01 -3.97
N LEU A 86 -3.86 -2.76 -3.83
CA LEU A 86 -5.28 -2.46 -3.85
C LEU A 86 -5.90 -2.77 -5.22
N LYS A 87 -5.22 -2.41 -6.33
CA LYS A 87 -5.64 -2.74 -7.70
C LYS A 87 -5.85 -4.25 -7.85
N GLU A 88 -4.86 -5.05 -7.44
CA GLU A 88 -4.89 -6.51 -7.53
C GLU A 88 -6.02 -7.10 -6.67
N GLU A 89 -6.11 -6.69 -5.40
CA GLU A 89 -7.10 -7.21 -4.45
C GLU A 89 -8.54 -6.89 -4.87
N THR A 90 -8.77 -5.67 -5.37
CA THR A 90 -10.11 -5.22 -5.75
C THR A 90 -10.44 -5.43 -7.23
N LYS A 91 -9.48 -5.97 -8.00
CA LYS A 91 -9.58 -6.23 -9.44
C LYS A 91 -9.97 -4.97 -10.23
N LEU A 92 -9.37 -3.84 -9.88
CA LEU A 92 -9.59 -2.61 -10.65
C LEU A 92 -9.00 -2.78 -12.04
N ASP A 93 -9.77 -2.35 -13.04
CA ASP A 93 -9.24 -2.14 -14.38
C ASP A 93 -8.32 -0.90 -14.41
N GLU A 94 -7.81 -0.57 -15.60
CA GLU A 94 -6.88 0.55 -15.79
C GLU A 94 -7.57 1.90 -15.54
N ASP A 95 -8.77 2.11 -16.08
CA ASP A 95 -9.53 3.35 -15.89
C ASP A 95 -9.83 3.60 -14.40
N GLN A 96 -10.22 2.57 -13.66
CA GLN A 96 -10.49 2.64 -12.22
C GLN A 96 -9.21 2.87 -11.40
N MET A 97 -8.10 2.26 -11.80
CA MET A 97 -6.80 2.49 -11.17
C MET A 97 -6.38 3.95 -11.36
N ASP A 98 -6.52 4.48 -12.57
CA ASP A 98 -6.19 5.87 -12.89
C ASP A 98 -7.06 6.84 -12.09
N GLU A 99 -8.37 6.58 -12.01
CA GLU A 99 -9.29 7.36 -11.17
C GLU A 99 -8.89 7.32 -9.68
N LEU A 100 -8.51 6.15 -9.17
CA LEU A 100 -8.05 5.99 -7.79
C LEU A 100 -6.76 6.76 -7.54
N CYS A 101 -5.79 6.66 -8.45
CA CYS A 101 -4.52 7.39 -8.39
C CYS A 101 -4.73 8.91 -8.41
N GLU A 102 -5.56 9.41 -9.31
CA GLU A 102 -5.85 10.84 -9.43
C GLU A 102 -6.50 11.38 -8.14
N LYS A 103 -7.53 10.68 -7.64
CA LYS A 103 -8.24 11.09 -6.42
C LYS A 103 -7.38 10.96 -5.18
N PHE A 104 -6.53 9.94 -5.10
CA PHE A 104 -5.54 9.80 -4.03
C PHE A 104 -4.54 10.95 -4.04
N TYR A 105 -3.98 11.27 -5.21
CA TYR A 105 -3.05 12.38 -5.39
C TYR A 105 -3.68 13.72 -4.99
N ARG A 106 -4.92 13.96 -5.41
CA ARG A 106 -5.68 15.14 -5.00
C ARG A 106 -5.88 15.20 -3.49
N HIS A 107 -6.24 14.08 -2.87
CA HIS A 107 -6.43 14.00 -1.42
C HIS A 107 -5.14 14.36 -0.65
N ILE A 108 -4.00 13.79 -1.01
CA ILE A 108 -2.73 14.11 -0.32
C ILE A 108 -2.28 15.56 -0.58
N LYS A 109 -2.56 16.11 -1.77
CA LYS A 109 -2.27 17.51 -2.09
C LYS A 109 -3.12 18.48 -1.27
N GLU A 110 -4.43 18.27 -1.22
CA GLU A 110 -5.38 19.13 -0.50
C GLU A 110 -5.15 19.13 1.02
N ASN A 111 -4.60 18.05 1.56
CA ASN A 111 -4.29 17.93 2.98
C ASN A 111 -2.86 18.38 3.33
N ASN A 112 -2.13 19.01 2.39
CA ASN A 112 -0.74 19.45 2.56
C ASN A 112 0.21 18.32 3.00
N ILE A 113 -0.07 17.09 2.56
CA ILE A 113 0.76 15.91 2.82
C ILE A 113 1.85 15.78 1.74
N LEU A 114 1.57 16.30 0.54
CA LEU A 114 2.50 16.32 -0.58
C LEU A 114 3.51 17.46 -0.40
N GLU A 115 4.76 17.11 -0.14
CA GLU A 115 5.88 18.06 -0.18
C GLU A 115 6.51 18.08 -1.59
N PRO A 116 6.97 19.23 -2.09
CA PRO A 116 7.59 19.33 -3.43
C PRO A 116 8.73 18.33 -3.66
N ASP A 117 9.53 18.05 -2.63
CA ASP A 117 10.66 17.14 -2.70
C ASP A 117 10.23 15.69 -2.97
N MET A 118 9.03 15.27 -2.53
CA MET A 118 8.53 13.92 -2.77
C MET A 118 8.37 13.61 -4.27
N LEU A 119 7.98 14.61 -5.08
CA LEU A 119 7.87 14.45 -6.53
C LEU A 119 9.24 14.32 -7.19
N THR A 120 10.21 15.12 -6.74
CA THR A 120 11.60 15.05 -7.23
C THR A 120 12.22 13.70 -6.87
N GLU A 121 12.02 13.24 -5.64
CA GLU A 121 12.54 11.98 -5.12
C GLU A 121 11.92 10.75 -5.79
N ALA A 122 10.65 10.81 -6.21
CA ALA A 122 10.02 9.74 -6.99
C ALA A 122 10.80 9.44 -8.28
N ASN A 123 11.30 10.49 -8.95
CA ASN A 123 12.13 10.35 -10.15
C ASN A 123 13.54 9.80 -9.85
N MET A 124 13.94 9.76 -8.57
CA MET A 124 15.24 9.23 -8.14
C MET A 124 15.15 7.76 -7.67
N VAL A 125 13.96 7.15 -7.66
CA VAL A 125 13.82 5.74 -7.31
C VAL A 125 14.57 4.90 -8.33
N PRO A 126 15.56 4.09 -7.92
CA PRO A 126 16.34 3.29 -8.85
C PRO A 126 15.47 2.29 -9.61
N THR A 127 15.83 2.01 -10.86
CA THR A 127 15.30 0.86 -11.59
C THR A 127 16.02 -0.40 -11.16
N LEU A 128 15.31 -1.52 -11.21
CA LEU A 128 15.84 -2.85 -10.92
C LEU A 128 16.01 -3.63 -12.21
N GLN A 129 16.97 -4.55 -12.22
CA GLN A 129 17.20 -5.44 -13.33
C GLN A 129 16.41 -6.74 -13.14
N VAL A 130 15.60 -7.09 -14.14
CA VAL A 130 14.91 -8.38 -14.18
C VAL A 130 15.94 -9.51 -14.24
N GLY A 131 15.67 -10.60 -13.52
CA GLY A 131 16.56 -11.76 -13.40
C GLY A 131 17.60 -11.65 -12.29
N HIS A 132 17.76 -10.48 -11.66
CA HIS A 132 18.71 -10.27 -10.57
C HIS A 132 18.08 -10.51 -9.19
N THR A 133 18.94 -10.85 -8.22
CA THR A 133 18.55 -10.99 -6.82
C THR A 133 19.10 -9.80 -6.04
N TYR A 134 18.21 -9.14 -5.32
CA TYR A 134 18.51 -8.01 -4.44
C TYR A 134 18.20 -8.34 -3.00
N ARG A 135 18.47 -7.42 -2.07
CA ARG A 135 18.12 -7.59 -0.66
C ARG A 135 17.25 -6.46 -0.14
N LEU A 136 16.30 -6.80 0.73
CA LEU A 136 15.46 -5.81 1.40
C LEU A 136 16.29 -4.86 2.26
N LYS A 137 16.22 -3.54 2.02
CA LYS A 137 16.81 -2.51 2.90
C LYS A 137 16.12 -2.46 4.26
N ARG A 138 14.80 -2.69 4.26
CA ARG A 138 13.92 -2.57 5.43
C ARG A 138 12.87 -3.68 5.42
N GLN A 139 12.19 -3.82 6.56
CA GLN A 139 11.13 -4.80 6.71
C GLN A 139 9.99 -4.51 5.71
N LEU A 140 9.59 -5.54 4.96
CA LEU A 140 8.41 -5.48 4.09
C LEU A 140 7.21 -5.99 4.88
N LEU A 141 6.22 -5.13 5.03
CA LEU A 141 5.03 -5.40 5.83
C LEU A 141 3.85 -5.72 4.92
N GLU A 142 3.01 -6.65 5.39
CA GLU A 142 1.60 -6.77 4.97
C GLU A 142 1.39 -7.21 3.52
N GLN A 143 2.38 -7.89 2.92
CA GLN A 143 2.18 -8.69 1.71
C GLN A 143 2.10 -10.18 2.10
N ASN A 144 1.12 -10.89 1.54
CA ASN A 144 0.85 -12.31 1.84
C ASN A 144 0.65 -12.62 3.33
N ASP A 145 0.06 -11.69 4.09
CA ASP A 145 -0.13 -11.80 5.55
C ASP A 145 1.15 -12.13 6.33
N THR A 146 2.29 -11.80 5.74
CA THR A 146 3.62 -12.14 6.22
C THR A 146 4.45 -10.88 6.41
N THR A 147 5.44 -10.99 7.28
CA THR A 147 6.46 -9.98 7.50
C THR A 147 7.80 -10.51 6.99
N TYR A 148 8.39 -9.81 6.02
CA TYR A 148 9.71 -10.17 5.51
C TYR A 148 10.78 -9.30 6.17
N LEU A 149 11.81 -9.95 6.69
CA LEU A 149 12.87 -9.27 7.44
C LEU A 149 13.81 -8.50 6.53
N PRO A 150 14.47 -7.44 7.03
CA PRO A 150 15.57 -6.81 6.31
C PRO A 150 16.61 -7.84 5.89
N LYS A 151 17.29 -7.58 4.77
CA LYS A 151 18.29 -8.44 4.12
C LYS A 151 17.75 -9.74 3.49
N SER A 152 16.45 -10.01 3.59
CA SER A 152 15.84 -11.13 2.84
C SER A 152 16.09 -10.95 1.35
N GLU A 153 16.43 -12.04 0.68
CA GLU A 153 16.70 -12.04 -0.76
C GLU A 153 15.40 -11.95 -1.56
N VAL A 154 15.41 -11.07 -2.55
CA VAL A 154 14.28 -10.81 -3.45
C VAL A 154 14.74 -11.04 -4.86
N LYS A 155 14.26 -12.12 -5.48
CA LYS A 155 14.54 -12.42 -6.89
C LYS A 155 13.55 -11.67 -7.76
N ILE A 156 14.02 -10.71 -8.56
CA ILE A 156 13.19 -9.93 -9.47
C ILE A 156 12.95 -10.73 -10.76
N VAL A 157 11.67 -10.88 -11.14
CA VAL A 157 11.28 -11.74 -12.27
C VAL A 157 10.57 -11.00 -13.39
N ALA A 158 9.98 -9.84 -13.13
CA ALA A 158 9.32 -9.03 -14.15
C ALA A 158 9.15 -7.58 -13.67
N GLU A 159 9.08 -6.66 -14.63
CA GLU A 159 8.43 -5.37 -14.42
C GLU A 159 6.92 -5.58 -14.31
N HIS A 160 6.27 -4.82 -13.42
CA HIS A 160 4.83 -4.95 -13.18
C HIS A 160 4.04 -3.79 -13.77
N SER A 161 4.22 -2.59 -13.22
CA SER A 161 3.48 -1.39 -13.61
C SER A 161 4.23 -0.16 -13.12
N MET A 162 3.95 1.00 -13.72
CA MET A 162 4.44 2.29 -13.26
C MET A 162 3.31 3.03 -12.55
N VAL A 163 3.55 3.52 -11.34
CA VAL A 163 2.61 4.37 -10.60
C VAL A 163 3.36 5.59 -10.11
N PHE A 164 2.83 6.78 -10.42
CA PHE A 164 3.45 8.06 -10.08
C PHE A 164 4.92 8.20 -10.55
N GLY A 165 5.26 7.65 -11.72
CA GLY A 165 6.62 7.67 -12.26
C GLY A 165 7.58 6.65 -11.62
N ILE A 166 7.09 5.82 -10.69
CA ILE A 166 7.89 4.79 -10.02
C ILE A 166 7.54 3.43 -10.62
N THR A 167 8.56 2.73 -11.13
CA THR A 167 8.41 1.35 -11.62
C THR A 167 8.33 0.38 -10.44
N ALA A 168 7.26 -0.40 -10.40
CA ALA A 168 7.12 -1.54 -9.52
C ALA A 168 7.49 -2.83 -10.26
N TYR A 169 8.04 -3.77 -9.50
CA TYR A 169 8.54 -5.04 -9.97
C TYR A 169 7.86 -6.19 -9.24
N VAL A 170 7.68 -7.30 -9.95
CA VAL A 170 7.35 -8.59 -9.33
C VAL A 170 8.64 -9.26 -8.88
N GLY A 171 8.71 -9.59 -7.61
CA GLY A 171 9.79 -10.36 -7.01
C GLY A 171 9.28 -11.58 -6.24
N PHE A 172 10.21 -12.43 -5.83
CA PHE A 172 9.93 -13.57 -4.96
C PHE A 172 10.86 -13.59 -3.75
N ILE A 173 10.29 -13.83 -2.57
CA ILE A 173 11.00 -14.10 -1.31
C ILE A 173 10.52 -15.46 -0.81
N ASN A 174 11.39 -16.46 -0.71
CA ASN A 174 11.02 -17.81 -0.24
C ASN A 174 9.76 -18.40 -0.92
N ASN A 175 9.60 -18.17 -2.24
CA ASN A 175 8.43 -18.52 -3.07
C ASN A 175 7.18 -17.64 -2.92
N ASP A 176 7.18 -16.66 -2.04
CA ASP A 176 6.10 -15.69 -1.93
C ASP A 176 6.28 -14.58 -2.97
N ARG A 177 5.25 -14.38 -3.80
CA ARG A 177 5.20 -13.25 -4.74
C ARG A 177 5.09 -11.94 -3.96
N VAL A 178 5.99 -11.01 -4.22
CA VAL A 178 5.96 -9.65 -3.64
C VAL A 178 6.03 -8.60 -4.73
N LEU A 179 5.42 -7.44 -4.47
CA LEU A 179 5.63 -6.23 -5.23
C LEU A 179 6.62 -5.33 -4.50
N VAL A 180 7.62 -4.84 -5.23
CA VAL A 180 8.70 -3.99 -4.71
C VAL A 180 9.10 -2.93 -5.73
N THR A 181 9.73 -1.87 -5.24
CA THR A 181 10.40 -0.82 -6.00
C THR A 181 11.91 -0.85 -5.72
N GLY A 182 12.71 -0.14 -6.52
CA GLY A 182 14.13 0.03 -6.22
C GLY A 182 14.43 0.79 -4.92
N ASP A 183 13.45 1.51 -4.36
CA ASP A 183 13.62 2.15 -3.05
C ASP A 183 13.77 1.11 -1.93
N GLU A 184 13.10 -0.03 -2.04
CA GLU A 184 13.09 -1.07 -1.01
C GLU A 184 14.33 -1.98 -1.06
N LEU A 185 15.10 -1.95 -2.14
CA LEU A 185 16.13 -2.93 -2.45
C LEU A 185 17.53 -2.34 -2.63
N TYR A 186 18.56 -3.10 -2.24
CA TYR A 186 19.97 -2.82 -2.48
C TYR A 186 20.72 -4.05 -2.98
#